data_AF-A0A3M2FL87-F1
#
_entry.id   AF-A0A3M2FL87-F1
#
_cell.length_a   1.000
_cell.length_b   1.000
_cell.length_c   1.000
_cell.angle_alpha   90.00
_cell.angle_beta   90.00
_cell.angle_gamma   90.00
#
_symmetry.space_group_name_H-M   'P 1'
#
loop_
_entity.id
_entity.type
_entity.pdbx_description
1 polymer ?
#
loop_
_entity_poly.entity_id
_entity_poly.type
_entity_poly.pdbx_seq_one_letter_code
_entity_poly.pdbx_strand_id
1 'polypeptide(L)'
;MYAAAQTYAHKQKAGMNPYLTQKIMTASPEQLIAYVYDAGISACAQQDRNRALKVIQVLINSLNFEYREISTTFYNIYRYLNNSISRGNFAEAKTYFEDLKAIWSENMNVV
;
A
#
# COMPACT_ATOMS: atom_id res chain seq x y z
N MET A 1 -13.84 31.63 38.50
CA MET A 1 -12.43 31.18 38.43
C MET A 1 -12.41 29.66 38.53
N TYR A 2 -11.82 29.00 37.53
CA TYR A 2 -11.49 27.55 37.40
C TYR A 2 -12.64 26.52 37.53
N ALA A 3 -12.81 25.52 36.66
CA ALA A 3 -12.22 25.21 35.37
C ALA A 3 -13.10 24.14 34.70
N ALA A 4 -13.39 24.32 33.43
CA ALA A 4 -13.83 23.27 32.54
C ALA A 4 -12.68 22.27 32.37
N ALA A 5 -12.72 21.15 33.10
CA ALA A 5 -11.81 20.05 32.84
C ALA A 5 -12.34 18.78 33.52
N GLN A 6 -13.17 18.02 32.81
CA GLN A 6 -13.13 16.55 32.83
C GLN A 6 -14.11 15.94 31.80
N THR A 7 -14.08 16.44 30.57
CA THR A 7 -14.53 15.67 29.40
C THR A 7 -13.29 15.04 28.75
N TYR A 8 -12.61 14.15 29.47
CA TYR A 8 -11.56 13.33 28.88
C TYR A 8 -12.23 12.11 28.25
N ALA A 9 -12.83 12.32 27.08
CA ALA A 9 -13.18 11.24 26.19
C ALA A 9 -11.91 10.43 25.90
N HIS A 10 -11.86 9.21 26.43
CA HIS A 10 -10.84 8.23 26.08
C HIS A 10 -10.86 8.04 24.57
N LYS A 11 -9.89 8.64 23.88
CA LYS A 11 -9.57 8.32 22.49
C LYS A 11 -9.14 6.85 22.48
N GLN A 12 -10.07 5.95 22.18
CA GLN A 12 -9.74 4.56 21.90
C GLN A 12 -8.67 4.59 20.81
N LYS A 13 -7.45 4.14 21.13
CA LYS A 13 -6.51 3.72 20.09
C LYS A 13 -7.28 2.68 19.28
N ALA A 14 -7.53 2.96 18.01
CA ALA A 14 -8.08 1.97 17.10
C ALA A 14 -7.07 0.82 17.04
N GLY A 15 -7.28 -0.19 17.89
CA GLY A 15 -6.50 -1.41 17.88
C GLY A 15 -6.67 -2.04 16.51
N MET A 16 -5.56 -2.52 15.93
CA MET A 16 -5.63 -3.24 14.66
C MET A 16 -6.59 -4.42 14.81
N ASN A 17 -7.54 -4.56 13.90
CA ASN A 17 -8.57 -5.59 13.97
C ASN A 17 -7.89 -6.98 14.08
N PRO A 18 -8.18 -7.80 15.11
CA PRO A 18 -7.53 -9.09 15.31
C PRO A 18 -7.67 -10.04 14.11
N TYR A 19 -8.79 -9.99 13.39
CA TYR A 19 -9.00 -10.78 12.18
C TYR A 19 -8.10 -10.32 11.02
N LEU A 20 -7.93 -9.00 10.86
CA LEU A 20 -7.01 -8.46 9.86
C LEU A 20 -5.56 -8.80 10.21
N THR A 21 -5.22 -8.77 11.49
CA THR A 21 -3.90 -9.15 11.98
C THR A 21 -3.61 -10.62 11.67
N GLN A 22 -4.53 -11.52 12.03
CA GLN A 22 -4.38 -12.95 11.74
C GLN A 22 -4.27 -13.20 10.23
N LYS A 23 -5.11 -12.56 9.41
CA LYS A 23 -5.08 -12.67 7.95
C LYS A 23 -3.72 -12.27 7.37
N ILE A 24 -3.11 -11.19 7.86
CA ILE A 24 -1.77 -10.75 7.44
C ILE A 24 -0.70 -11.76 7.89
N MET A 25 -0.77 -12.22 9.14
CA MET A 25 0.23 -13.13 9.70
C MET A 25 0.25 -14.52 9.05
N THR A 26 -0.87 -14.95 8.46
CA THR A 26 -0.99 -16.24 7.76
C THR A 26 -0.93 -16.13 6.25
N ALA A 27 -0.76 -14.92 5.69
CA ALA A 27 -0.72 -14.72 4.25
C ALA A 27 0.60 -15.22 3.64
N SER A 28 0.52 -15.78 2.44
CA SER A 28 1.72 -16.08 1.65
C SER A 28 2.42 -14.79 1.21
N PRO A 29 3.72 -14.82 0.85
CA PRO A 29 4.42 -13.66 0.30
C PRO A 29 3.68 -13.02 -0.89
N GLU A 30 3.10 -13.83 -1.77
CA GLU A 30 2.35 -13.36 -2.95
C GLU A 30 1.08 -12.63 -2.54
N GLN A 31 0.37 -13.14 -1.53
CA GLN A 31 -0.82 -12.49 -0.94
C GLN A 31 -0.46 -11.18 -0.24
N LEU A 32 0.68 -11.12 0.45
CA LEU A 32 1.16 -9.87 1.07
C LEU A 32 1.41 -8.79 0.02
N ILE A 33 2.03 -9.13 -1.12
CA ILE A 33 2.21 -8.18 -2.23
C ILE A 33 0.85 -7.72 -2.79
N ALA A 34 -0.11 -8.63 -2.98
CA ALA A 34 -1.46 -8.27 -3.41
C ALA A 34 -2.14 -7.28 -2.43
N TYR A 35 -1.95 -7.45 -1.12
CA TYR A 35 -2.48 -6.51 -0.11
C TYR A 35 -1.80 -5.14 -0.17
N VAL A 36 -0.51 -5.09 -0.51
CA VAL A 36 0.21 -3.82 -0.71
C VAL A 36 -0.34 -3.10 -1.95
N TYR A 37 -0.64 -3.81 -3.04
CA TYR A 37 -1.32 -3.22 -4.19
C TYR A 37 -2.71 -2.69 -3.84
N ASP A 38 -3.52 -3.46 -3.10
CA ASP A 38 -4.84 -2.98 -2.62
C ASP A 38 -4.74 -1.72 -1.76
N ALA A 39 -3.73 -1.65 -0.90
CA ALA A 39 -3.46 -0.44 -0.12
C ALA A 39 -3.09 0.75 -1.03
N GLY A 40 -2.36 0.53 -2.12
CA GLY A 40 -2.04 1.54 -3.14
C GLY A 40 -3.26 2.04 -3.90
N ILE A 41 -4.10 1.12 -4.38
CA ILE A 41 -5.37 1.42 -5.06
C ILE A 41 -6.27 2.25 -4.14
N SER A 42 -6.47 1.80 -2.89
CA SER A 42 -7.28 2.51 -1.91
C SER A 42 -6.72 3.89 -1.58
N ALA A 43 -5.41 4.03 -1.42
CA ALA A 43 -4.79 5.32 -1.14
C ALA A 43 -4.93 6.30 -2.31
N CYS A 44 -4.77 5.84 -3.55
CA CYS A 44 -4.96 6.67 -4.74
C CYS A 44 -6.44 7.06 -4.92
N ALA A 45 -7.38 6.14 -4.69
CA ALA A 45 -8.81 6.43 -4.72
C ALA A 45 -9.22 7.49 -3.69
N GLN A 46 -8.58 7.51 -2.52
CA GLN A 46 -8.79 8.49 -1.46
C GLN A 46 -7.94 9.76 -1.62
N GLN A 47 -7.09 9.83 -2.65
CA GLN A 47 -6.07 10.88 -2.84
C GLN A 47 -5.17 11.09 -1.61
N ASP A 48 -4.97 10.04 -0.81
CA ASP A 48 -4.07 10.06 0.35
C ASP A 48 -2.62 9.91 -0.13
N ARG A 49 -2.00 11.05 -0.45
CA ARG A 49 -0.62 11.13 -0.94
C ARG A 49 0.37 10.43 -0.02
N ASN A 50 0.27 10.65 1.29
CA ASN A 50 1.23 10.11 2.25
C ASN A 50 1.17 8.59 2.29
N ARG A 51 -0.05 8.03 2.30
CA ARG A 51 -0.25 6.59 2.26
C ARG A 51 0.18 5.99 0.93
N ALA A 52 -0.14 6.63 -0.19
CA ALA A 52 0.25 6.17 -1.52
C ALA A 52 1.77 6.13 -1.70
N LEU A 53 2.50 7.18 -1.27
CA LEU A 53 3.97 7.20 -1.30
C LEU A 53 4.58 6.14 -0.37
N LYS A 54 3.96 5.89 0.79
CA LYS A 54 4.41 4.83 1.70
C LYS A 54 4.26 3.44 1.09
N VAL A 55 3.17 3.19 0.36
CA VAL A 55 2.97 1.93 -0.39
C VAL A 55 4.09 1.73 -1.40
N ILE A 56 4.43 2.76 -2.18
CA ILE A 56 5.55 2.68 -3.14
C ILE A 56 6.86 2.34 -2.45
N GLN A 57 7.16 2.97 -1.30
CA GLN A 57 8.38 2.67 -0.57
C GLN A 57 8.44 1.22 -0.09
N VAL A 58 7.31 0.67 0.38
CA VAL A 58 7.21 -0.75 0.77
C VAL A 58 7.50 -1.66 -0.42
N LEU A 59 6.90 -1.39 -1.59
CA LEU A 59 7.13 -2.17 -2.81
C LEU A 59 8.59 -2.13 -3.26
N ILE A 60 9.22 -0.94 -3.27
CA ILE A 60 10.64 -0.79 -3.60
C ILE A 60 11.52 -1.58 -2.63
N ASN A 61 11.24 -1.50 -1.32
CA ASN A 61 12.02 -2.19 -0.29
C ASN A 61 11.84 -3.73 -0.34
N SER A 62 10.75 -4.22 -0.94
CA SER A 62 10.50 -5.66 -1.11
C SER A 62 11.20 -6.29 -2.32
N LEU A 63 11.82 -5.48 -3.20
CA LEU A 63 12.49 -6.00 -4.40
C LEU A 63 13.70 -6.88 -4.05
N ASN A 64 13.80 -8.05 -4.68
CA ASN A 64 14.97 -8.91 -4.57
C ASN A 64 15.99 -8.58 -5.67
N PHE A 65 17.05 -7.85 -5.32
CA PHE A 65 18.09 -7.44 -6.28
C PHE A 65 19.08 -8.55 -6.68
N GLU A 66 18.95 -9.78 -6.16
CA GLU A 66 19.64 -10.94 -6.74
C GLU A 66 19.17 -11.19 -8.18
N TYR A 67 17.89 -10.93 -8.47
CA TYR A 67 17.30 -10.95 -9.81
C TYR A 67 17.31 -9.55 -10.45
N ARG A 68 18.51 -9.05 -10.77
CA ARG A 68 18.72 -7.63 -11.14
C ARG A 68 17.84 -7.11 -12.27
N GLU A 69 17.66 -7.86 -13.36
CA GLU A 69 16.93 -7.37 -14.53
C GLU A 69 15.46 -7.09 -14.20
N ILE A 70 14.78 -8.06 -13.59
CA ILE A 70 13.38 -7.96 -13.18
C ILE A 70 13.22 -6.87 -12.12
N SER A 71 14.07 -6.87 -11.09
CA SER A 71 14.02 -5.87 -10.02
C SER A 71 14.28 -4.45 -10.52
N THR A 72 15.14 -4.27 -11.52
CA THR A 72 15.36 -2.96 -12.15
C THR A 72 14.11 -2.48 -12.90
N THR A 73 13.44 -3.39 -13.62
CA THR A 73 12.19 -3.07 -14.32
C THR A 73 11.10 -2.63 -13.34
N PHE A 74 10.86 -3.40 -12.26
CA PHE A 74 9.88 -3.04 -11.24
C PHE A 74 10.25 -1.75 -10.51
N TYR A 75 11.52 -1.55 -10.18
CA TYR A 75 11.99 -0.32 -9.56
C TYR A 75 11.66 0.91 -10.42
N ASN A 76 11.85 0.82 -11.74
CA ASN A 76 11.53 1.92 -12.66
C ASN A 76 10.02 2.21 -12.70
N ILE A 77 9.18 1.17 -12.72
CA ILE A 77 7.71 1.31 -12.65
C ILE A 77 7.32 2.02 -11.35
N TYR A 78 7.83 1.55 -10.20
CA TYR A 78 7.50 2.14 -8.90
C TYR A 78 7.99 3.58 -8.76
N ARG A 79 9.16 3.92 -9.34
CA ARG A 79 9.62 5.30 -9.43
C ARG A 79 8.71 6.19 -10.27
N TYR A 80 8.24 5.68 -11.40
CA TYR A 80 7.27 6.40 -12.21
C TYR A 80 5.98 6.68 -11.43
N LEU A 81 5.44 5.68 -10.72
CA LEU A 81 4.27 5.86 -9.86
C LEU A 81 4.51 6.86 -8.73
N ASN A 82 5.69 6.83 -8.10
CA ASN A 82 6.07 7.83 -7.09
C ASN A 82 5.97 9.26 -7.64
N ASN A 83 6.48 9.46 -8.86
CA ASN A 83 6.44 10.75 -9.54
C ASN A 83 5.00 11.15 -9.89
N SER A 84 4.19 10.25 -10.44
CA SER A 84 2.78 10.51 -10.75
C SER A 84 1.98 10.89 -9.50
N ILE A 85 2.12 10.13 -8.41
CA ILE A 85 1.49 10.43 -7.11
C ILE A 85 1.98 11.78 -6.57
N SER A 86 3.28 12.08 -6.68
CA SER A 86 3.84 13.35 -6.22
C SER A 86 3.33 14.56 -7.02
N ARG A 87 2.95 14.36 -8.27
CA ARG A 87 2.31 15.37 -9.14
C ARG A 87 0.79 15.47 -8.95
N GLY A 88 0.19 14.61 -8.13
CA GLY A 88 -1.26 14.58 -7.91
C GLY A 88 -2.03 13.74 -8.95
N ASN A 89 -1.33 12.99 -9.81
CA ASN A 89 -1.95 12.12 -10.82
C ASN A 89 -2.45 10.81 -10.20
N PHE A 90 -3.37 10.90 -9.23
CA PHE A 90 -3.84 9.73 -8.48
C PHE A 90 -4.67 8.76 -9.33
N ALA A 91 -5.45 9.26 -10.29
CA ALA A 91 -6.26 8.41 -11.16
C ALA A 91 -5.37 7.51 -12.04
N GLU A 92 -4.35 8.09 -12.67
CA GLU A 92 -3.35 7.36 -13.45
C GLU A 92 -2.62 6.34 -12.57
N ALA A 93 -2.09 6.75 -11.41
CA ALA A 93 -1.39 5.85 -10.50
C ALA A 93 -2.28 4.69 -10.02
N LYS A 94 -3.58 4.94 -9.79
CA LYS A 94 -4.56 3.90 -9.44
C LYS A 94 -4.70 2.86 -10.55
N THR A 95 -4.85 3.29 -11.80
CA THR A 95 -4.95 2.37 -12.95
C THR A 95 -3.73 1.46 -13.05
N TYR A 96 -2.52 2.01 -12.93
CA TYR A 96 -1.31 1.20 -12.93
C TYR A 96 -1.26 0.20 -11.77
N PHE A 97 -1.72 0.56 -10.57
CA PHE A 97 -1.81 -0.40 -9.47
C PHE A 97 -2.81 -1.53 -9.74
N GLU A 98 -3.95 -1.21 -10.36
CA GLU A 98 -4.96 -2.20 -10.77
C GLU A 98 -4.38 -3.17 -11.81
N ASP A 99 -3.69 -2.66 -12.83
CA ASP A 99 -3.06 -3.46 -13.88
C ASP A 99 -1.96 -4.37 -13.31
N LEU A 100 -1.09 -3.82 -12.46
CA LEU A 100 -0.02 -4.58 -11.80
C LEU A 100 -0.59 -5.70 -10.92
N LYS A 101 -1.69 -5.42 -10.19
CA LYS A 101 -2.37 -6.42 -9.38
C LYS A 101 -2.98 -7.51 -10.26
N ALA A 102 -3.63 -7.16 -11.36
CA ALA A 102 -4.21 -8.13 -12.29
C ALA A 102 -3.14 -9.09 -12.83
N ILE A 103 -2.03 -8.55 -13.34
CA ILE A 103 -0.89 -9.34 -13.82
C ILE A 103 -0.33 -10.25 -12.72
N TRP A 104 -0.22 -9.74 -11.50
CA TRP A 104 0.28 -10.52 -10.37
C TRP A 104 -0.66 -11.68 -9.99
N SER A 105 -1.97 -11.41 -9.91
CA SER A 105 -2.99 -12.42 -9.61
C SER A 105 -3.05 -13.51 -10.68
N GLU A 106 -2.96 -13.14 -11.96
CA GLU A 106 -2.96 -14.09 -13.07
C GLU A 106 -1.76 -15.04 -13.03
N ASN A 107 -0.55 -14.52 -12.75
CA ASN A 107 0.67 -15.33 -12.77
C ASN A 107 0.90 -16.14 -11.49
N MET A 108 0.38 -15.68 -10.35
CA MET A 108 0.61 -16.32 -9.04
C MET A 108 -0.57 -17.20 -8.58
N ASN A 109 -1.64 -17.31 -9.38
CA ASN A 109 -2.88 -18.02 -9.03
C ASN A 109 -3.44 -17.61 -7.65
N VAL A 110 -3.31 -16.33 -7.31
CA VAL A 110 -3.82 -15.77 -6.06
C VAL A 110 -5.26 -15.35 -6.32
N VAL A 111 -6.19 -16.28 -6.02
CA VAL A 111 -7.65 -16.10 -6.08
C VAL A 111 -8.19 -15.55 -4.77
#